data_AF-A0A1M6WX85-F1
#
_entry.id   AF-A0A1M6WX85-F1
#
_cell.length_a   1.000
_cell.length_b   1.000
_cell.length_c   1.000
_cell.angle_alpha   90.00
_cell.angle_beta   90.00
_cell.angle_gamma   90.00
#
_symmetry.space_group_name_H-M   'P 1'
#
loop_
_entity.id
_entity.type
_entity.pdbx_description
1 polymer ?
#
loop_
_entity_poly.entity_id
_entity_poly.type
_entity_poly.pdbx_seq_one_letter_code
_entity_poly.pdbx_strand_id
1 'polypeptide(L)'
;MLTREETITYCKSFENVIEDYPFHDNNWTLMSHRENKKTFACIYEHQNNIWINVKCDPEWRDFWRSAFEAIVPAYHINKEH
;
A
#
# COMPACT_ATOMS: atom_id res chain seq x y z
N MET A 1 -9.89 7.86 0.55
CA MET A 1 -10.38 6.51 0.86
C MET A 1 -10.37 6.39 2.36
N LEU A 2 -11.45 5.92 2.94
CA LEU A 2 -11.63 5.79 4.39
C LEU A 2 -11.72 4.34 4.82
N THR A 3 -12.05 3.41 3.91
CA THR A 3 -12.17 1.98 4.22
C THR A 3 -11.21 1.11 3.42
N ARG A 4 -11.02 -0.12 3.92
CA ARG A 4 -10.21 -1.14 3.25
C ARG A 4 -10.85 -1.53 1.91
N GLU A 5 -12.17 -1.67 1.88
CA GLU A 5 -12.94 -2.07 0.70
C GLU A 5 -12.86 -1.03 -0.42
N GLU A 6 -12.94 0.27 -0.10
CA GLU A 6 -12.74 1.35 -1.08
C GLU A 6 -11.34 1.27 -1.70
N THR A 7 -10.33 1.03 -0.87
CA THR A 7 -8.94 0.93 -1.30
C THR A 7 -8.72 -0.28 -2.21
N ILE A 8 -9.22 -1.46 -1.80
CA ILE A 8 -9.16 -2.68 -2.61
C ILE A 8 -9.87 -2.48 -3.94
N THR A 9 -11.06 -1.85 -3.93
CA THR A 9 -11.85 -1.60 -5.13
C THR A 9 -11.10 -0.70 -6.10
N TYR A 10 -10.47 0.37 -5.60
CA TYR A 10 -9.60 1.22 -6.42
C TYR A 10 -8.40 0.46 -6.97
N CYS A 11 -7.71 -0.34 -6.17
CA CYS A 11 -6.61 -1.15 -6.67
C CYS A 11 -7.06 -2.14 -7.76
N LYS A 12 -8.27 -2.69 -7.67
CA LYS A 12 -8.84 -3.58 -8.69
C LYS A 12 -9.29 -2.86 -9.97
N SER A 13 -9.34 -1.52 -9.99
CA SER A 13 -9.61 -0.80 -11.25
C SER A 13 -8.39 -0.75 -12.17
N PHE A 14 -7.19 -1.08 -11.68
CA PHE A 14 -6.01 -1.27 -12.53
C PHE A 14 -6.05 -2.63 -13.21
N GLU A 15 -5.46 -2.72 -14.40
CA GLU A 15 -5.38 -3.98 -15.15
C GLU A 15 -4.45 -4.98 -14.44
N ASN A 16 -4.74 -6.28 -14.62
CA ASN A 16 -3.89 -7.37 -14.16
C ASN A 16 -3.54 -7.34 -12.67
N VAL A 17 -4.50 -7.00 -11.80
CA VAL A 17 -4.30 -7.02 -10.34
C VAL A 17 -4.76 -8.33 -9.70
N ILE A 18 -4.05 -8.75 -8.66
CA ILE A 18 -4.38 -9.83 -7.74
C ILE A 18 -4.46 -9.24 -6.33
N GLU A 19 -5.52 -9.60 -5.61
CA GLU A 19 -5.64 -9.42 -4.16
C GLU A 19 -5.10 -10.69 -3.49
N ASP A 20 -4.19 -10.52 -2.54
CA ASP A 20 -3.45 -11.61 -1.91
C ASP A 20 -3.39 -11.47 -0.38
N TYR A 21 -3.27 -12.61 0.29
CA TYR A 21 -3.29 -12.77 1.75
C TYR A 21 -2.20 -13.76 2.20
N PRO A 22 -0.91 -13.48 1.96
CA PRO A 22 0.17 -14.43 2.22
C PRO A 22 0.54 -14.54 3.70
N PHE A 23 -0.01 -13.70 4.58
CA PHE A 23 0.29 -13.70 6.00
C PHE A 23 -0.84 -14.38 6.80
N HIS A 24 -0.48 -14.95 7.95
CA HIS A 24 -1.48 -15.43 8.93
C HIS A 24 -2.22 -14.27 9.65
N ASP A 25 -1.76 -13.04 9.47
CA ASP A 25 -2.39 -11.84 10.01
C ASP A 25 -3.44 -11.30 9.02
N ASN A 26 -4.71 -11.41 9.40
CA ASN A 26 -5.86 -10.95 8.61
C ASN A 26 -5.93 -9.42 8.47
N ASN A 27 -5.10 -8.65 9.18
CA ASN A 27 -5.06 -7.20 9.05
C ASN A 27 -4.56 -6.75 7.66
N TRP A 28 -3.71 -7.56 7.03
CA TRP A 28 -3.01 -7.22 5.81
C TRP A 28 -3.74 -7.70 4.57
N THR A 29 -3.86 -6.82 3.58
CA THR A 29 -4.24 -7.14 2.21
C THR A 29 -3.17 -6.63 1.25
N LEU A 30 -2.66 -7.51 0.40
CA LEU A 30 -1.63 -7.17 -0.58
C LEU A 30 -2.25 -7.09 -1.97
N MET A 31 -1.99 -6.00 -2.68
CA MET A 31 -2.36 -5.82 -4.07
C MET A 31 -1.11 -5.97 -4.94
N SER A 32 -1.14 -6.93 -5.86
CA SER A 32 0.01 -7.35 -6.66
C SER A 32 -0.30 -7.45 -8.13
N HIS A 33 0.71 -7.31 -9.00
CA HIS A 33 0.56 -7.55 -10.43
C HIS A 33 0.47 -9.05 -10.73
N ARG A 34 -0.49 -9.46 -11.57
CA ARG A 34 -0.74 -10.85 -11.96
C ARG A 34 0.44 -11.50 -12.65
N GLU A 35 1.14 -10.74 -13.49
CA GLU A 35 2.20 -11.25 -14.36
C GLU A 35 3.47 -11.65 -13.60
N ASN A 36 3.87 -10.84 -12.61
CA ASN A 36 5.15 -11.00 -11.91
C ASN A 36 5.01 -11.15 -10.40
N LYS A 37 3.76 -11.13 -9.87
CA LYS A 37 3.41 -11.23 -8.45
C LYS A 37 4.05 -10.18 -7.55
N LYS A 38 4.58 -9.09 -8.11
CA LYS A 38 5.13 -7.99 -7.31
C LYS A 38 4.00 -7.18 -6.71
N THR A 39 4.05 -7.00 -5.39
CA THR A 39 3.15 -6.11 -4.66
C THR A 39 3.45 -4.65 -4.95
N PHE A 40 2.40 -3.88 -5.18
CA PHE A 40 2.46 -2.42 -5.33
C PHE A 40 1.71 -1.66 -4.20
N ALA A 41 0.78 -2.31 -3.50
CA ALA A 41 0.12 -1.73 -2.32
C ALA A 41 -0.05 -2.77 -1.20
N CYS A 42 0.29 -2.38 0.03
CA CYS A 42 0.00 -3.17 1.24
C CYS A 42 -0.98 -2.38 2.10
N ILE A 43 -2.20 -2.89 2.24
CA ILE A 43 -3.32 -2.22 2.91
C ILE A 43 -3.50 -2.86 4.30
N TYR A 44 -3.56 -2.05 5.34
CA TYR A 44 -3.70 -2.52 6.72
C TYR A 44 -4.36 -1.47 7.61
N GLU A 45 -4.93 -1.92 8.73
CA GLU A 45 -5.45 -1.01 9.75
C GLU A 45 -4.35 -0.71 10.78
N HIS A 46 -4.22 0.56 11.14
CA HIS A 46 -3.34 1.02 12.21
C HIS A 46 -3.87 2.32 12.82
N GLN A 47 -3.88 2.42 14.15
CA GLN A 47 -4.39 3.60 14.88
C GLN A 47 -5.79 4.04 14.41
N ASN A 48 -6.70 3.07 14.25
CA ASN A 48 -8.08 3.28 13.77
C ASN A 48 -8.20 3.94 12.37
N ASN A 49 -7.14 3.88 11.57
CA ASN A 49 -7.11 4.35 10.19
C ASN A 49 -6.70 3.22 9.26
N ILE A 50 -7.09 3.34 7.98
CA ILE A 50 -6.57 2.50 6.91
C ILE A 50 -5.29 3.13 6.37
N TRP A 51 -4.20 2.36 6.42
CA TRP A 51 -2.89 2.73 5.92
C TRP A 51 -2.57 1.91 4.68
N ILE A 52 -1.76 2.51 3.81
CA ILE A 52 -1.33 1.89 2.57
C ILE A 52 0.16 2.14 2.41
N ASN A 53 0.95 1.08 2.44
CA ASN A 53 2.34 1.18 1.99
C ASN A 53 2.35 1.10 0.46
N VAL A 54 2.97 2.09 -0.19
CA VAL A 54 3.18 2.14 -1.63
C VAL A 54 4.64 2.41 -1.93
N LYS A 55 5.09 2.01 -3.12
CA LYS A 55 6.43 2.35 -3.60
C LYS A 55 6.44 3.73 -4.23
N CYS A 56 7.55 4.43 -4.10
CA CYS A 56 7.75 5.73 -4.72
C CYS A 56 9.17 5.81 -5.27
N ASP A 57 9.36 6.57 -6.34
CA ASP A 57 10.70 6.87 -6.81
C ASP A 57 11.47 7.63 -5.71
N PRO A 58 12.71 7.20 -5.38
CA PRO A 58 13.46 7.79 -4.27
C PRO A 58 13.65 9.30 -4.37
N GLU A 59 13.71 9.85 -5.59
CA GLU A 59 13.86 11.28 -5.88
C GLU A 59 12.66 12.10 -5.38
N TRP A 60 11.46 11.51 -5.34
CA TRP A 60 10.23 12.18 -4.93
C TRP A 60 9.81 11.88 -3.49
N ARG A 61 10.43 10.88 -2.86
CA ARG A 61 10.07 10.41 -1.51
C ARG A 61 10.03 11.53 -0.47
N ASP A 62 11.09 12.32 -0.40
CA ASP A 62 11.21 13.38 0.62
C ASP A 62 10.33 14.58 0.28
N PHE A 63 10.09 14.84 -1.01
CA PHE A 63 9.09 15.81 -1.44
C PHE A 63 7.69 15.42 -0.93
N TRP A 64 7.24 14.19 -1.16
CA TRP A 64 5.90 13.77 -0.71
C TRP A 64 5.74 13.78 0.80
N ARG A 65 6.76 13.32 1.55
CA ARG A 65 6.77 13.35 3.02
C ARG A 65 6.73 14.77 3.58
N SER A 66 7.31 15.75 2.88
CA SER A 66 7.25 17.15 3.30
C SER A 66 5.97 17.86 2.89
N ALA A 67 5.37 17.47 1.77
CA ALA A 67 4.14 18.07 1.24
C ALA A 67 2.87 17.62 1.99
N PHE A 68 2.87 16.42 2.57
CA PHE A 68 1.68 15.84 3.21
C PHE A 68 2.03 15.17 4.54
N GLU A 69 1.42 15.64 5.63
CA GLU A 69 1.62 15.08 6.98
C GLU A 69 1.22 13.59 7.08
N ALA A 70 0.28 13.16 6.25
CA ALA A 70 -0.17 11.76 6.19
C ALA A 70 0.86 10.82 5.52
N ILE A 71 1.88 11.34 4.84
CA ILE A 71 2.90 10.53 4.17
C ILE A 71 4.10 10.39 5.10
N VAL A 72 4.26 9.21 5.69
CA VAL A 72 5.32 8.89 6.64
C VAL A 72 6.19 7.73 6.12
N PRO A 73 7.34 7.43 6.74
CA PRO A 73 8.13 6.25 6.38
C PRO A 73 7.34 4.95 6.51
N ALA A 74 7.51 4.05 5.53
CA ALA A 74 6.73 2.82 5.45
C ALA A 74 6.91 1.91 6.69
N TYR A 75 5.80 1.33 7.14
CA TYR A 75 5.75 0.39 8.27
C TYR A 75 6.09 -1.04 7.81
N HIS A 76 6.92 -1.77 8.56
CA HIS A 76 7.39 -3.14 8.25
C HIS A 76 8.10 -3.37 6.90
N ILE A 77 8.34 -2.31 6.12
CA ILE A 77 9.01 -2.38 4.82
C ILE A 77 10.26 -1.48 4.85
N ASN A 78 11.14 -1.66 3.85
CA ASN A 78 12.23 -0.74 3.55
C ASN A 78 11.68 0.70 3.39
N LYS A 79 12.38 1.68 3.97
CA LYS A 79 11.95 3.09 4.02
C LYS A 79 12.62 3.96 2.96
N GLU A 80 13.58 3.38 2.23
CA GLU A 80 14.31 4.03 1.14
C GLU A 80 13.58 3.95 -0.20
N HIS A 81 12.81 2.89 -0.41
CA HIS A 81 12.09 2.53 -1.64
C HIS A 81 10.57 2.59 -1.47
#